data_AF-A0A9D4CG92-F1
#
_entry.id   AF-A0A9D4CG92-F1
#
_cell.length_a   1.000
_cell.length_b   1.000
_cell.length_c   1.000
_cell.angle_alpha   90.00
_cell.angle_beta   90.00
_cell.angle_gamma   90.00
#
_symmetry.space_group_name_H-M   'P 1'
#
loop_
_entity.id
_entity.type
_entity.pdbx_description
1 polymer ?
#
loop_
_entity_poly.entity_id
_entity_poly.type
_entity_poly.pdbx_seq_one_letter_code
_entity_poly.pdbx_strand_id
1 'polypeptide(L)' 'MNYDANVQLKCDDGYWLQNTSTHGNPNTTQRVKCRLNGDWTPAEDCSMIR' A
#
# COMPACT_ATOMS: atom_id res chain seq x y z
N MET A 1 -8.71 -15.43 -9.68
CA MET A 1 -8.51 -13.99 -9.44
C MET A 1 -9.44 -13.23 -10.35
N ASN A 2 -10.24 -12.30 -9.81
CA ASN A 2 -11.14 -11.49 -10.63
C ASN A 2 -10.40 -10.23 -11.08
N TYR A 3 -10.43 -9.96 -12.38
CA TYR A 3 -10.00 -8.70 -12.96
C TYR A 3 -10.71 -7.53 -12.24
N ASP A 4 -9.96 -6.47 -11.92
CA ASP A 4 -10.44 -5.29 -11.19
C ASP A 4 -10.81 -5.51 -9.72
N ALA A 5 -10.37 -6.62 -9.11
CA ALA A 5 -10.37 -6.73 -7.66
C ALA A 5 -9.47 -5.63 -7.06
N ASN A 6 -10.02 -4.89 -6.09
CA ASN A 6 -9.30 -3.87 -5.34
C ASN A 6 -9.21 -4.32 -3.88
N VAL A 7 -8.00 -4.35 -3.34
CA VAL A 7 -7.76 -4.65 -1.92
C VAL A 7 -7.12 -3.43 -1.25
N GLN A 8 -7.53 -3.16 -0.01
CA GLN A 8 -6.92 -2.14 0.81
C GLN A 8 -5.96 -2.82 1.79
N LEU A 9 -4.69 -2.44 1.73
CA LEU A 9 -3.69 -2.85 2.70
C LEU A 9 -3.53 -1.75 3.73
N LYS A 10 -3.35 -2.13 5.00
CA LYS A 10 -3.05 -1.22 6.11
C LYS A 10 -1.71 -1.66 6.71
N CYS A 11 -0.81 -0.71 6.95
CA CYS A 11 0.37 -0.94 7.77
C CYS A 11 -0.04 -1.17 9.24
N ASP A 12 0.77 -1.95 9.94
CA ASP A 12 0.61 -2.15 11.37
C ASP A 12 0.82 -0.84 12.14
N ASP A 13 0.29 -0.78 13.35
CA ASP A 13 0.40 0.42 14.18
C ASP A 13 1.88 0.70 14.49
N GLY A 14 2.33 1.94 14.23
CA GLY A 14 3.74 2.34 14.31
C GLY A 14 4.54 2.18 13.00
N TYR A 15 3.90 1.72 11.92
CA TYR A 15 4.49 1.64 10.58
C TYR A 15 3.73 2.51 9.58
N TRP A 16 4.45 2.99 8.55
CA TRP A 16 3.91 3.86 7.51
C TRP A 16 4.45 3.49 6.13
N LEU A 17 3.71 3.85 5.09
CA LEU A 17 4.11 3.57 3.70
C LEU A 17 5.33 4.41 3.32
N GLN A 18 6.41 3.72 2.90
CA GLN A 18 7.74 4.29 2.73
C GLN A 18 7.76 5.54 1.82
N ASN A 19 7.00 5.56 0.72
CA ASN A 19 7.03 6.63 -0.27
C ASN A 19 6.04 7.77 -0.01
N THR A 20 5.14 7.62 0.96
CA THR A 20 4.19 8.68 1.36
C THR A 20 4.65 9.46 2.59
N SER A 21 5.85 9.15 3.08
CA SER A 21 6.53 9.76 4.23
C SER A 21 6.95 11.22 3.95
N THR A 22 6.04 12.05 3.47
CA THR A 22 6.21 13.50 3.56
C THR A 22 6.04 13.86 5.03
N HIS A 23 7.09 14.45 5.63
CA HIS A 23 7.14 14.86 7.03
C HIS A 23 5.82 15.51 7.47
N GLY A 24 5.02 14.82 8.29
CA GLY A 24 3.81 15.34 8.91
C GLY A 24 2.47 14.68 8.51
N ASN A 25 2.39 13.86 7.45
CA ASN A 25 1.18 13.08 7.16
C ASN A 25 1.49 11.71 6.56
N PRO A 26 1.98 10.77 7.38
CA PRO A 26 2.39 9.47 6.87
C PRO A 26 1.17 8.59 6.61
N ASN A 27 0.97 8.15 5.36
CA ASN A 27 -0.16 7.27 5.04
C ASN A 27 0.11 5.87 5.60
N THR A 28 -0.93 5.26 6.16
CA THR A 28 -0.91 3.88 6.66
C THR A 28 -1.69 2.93 5.77
N THR A 29 -2.38 3.43 4.74
CA THR A 29 -3.23 2.62 3.88
C THR A 29 -2.92 2.82 2.41
N GLN A 30 -2.88 1.73 1.65
CA GLN A 30 -2.73 1.74 0.19
C GLN A 30 -3.78 0.85 -0.47
N ARG A 31 -4.05 1.11 -1.75
CA ARG A 31 -4.92 0.26 -2.57
C ARG A 31 -4.10 -0.47 -3.61
N VAL A 32 -4.33 -1.78 -3.70
CA VAL A 32 -3.69 -2.65 -4.68
C VAL A 32 -4.77 -3.22 -5.60
N LYS A 33 -4.51 -3.19 -6.90
CA LYS A 33 -5.47 -3.59 -7.93
C LYS A 33 -4.98 -4.79 -8.71
N CYS A 34 -5.86 -5.76 -8.95
CA CYS A 34 -5.61 -6.88 -9.83
C CYS A 34 -5.70 -6.42 -11.29
N ARG A 35 -4.61 -6.60 -12.03
CA ARG A 35 -4.44 -6.27 -13.44
C ARG A 35 -5.03 -7.36 -14.34
N LEU A 36 -5.21 -7.04 -15.63
CA LEU A 36 -5.75 -7.95 -16.65
C LEU A 36 -4.92 -9.23 -16.82
N ASN A 37 -3.60 -9.15 -16.58
CA ASN A 37 -2.68 -10.28 -16.69
C ASN A 37 -2.69 -11.19 -15.46
N GLY A 38 -3.53 -10.92 -14.46
CA GLY A 38 -3.60 -11.68 -13.20
C GLY A 38 -2.61 -11.22 -12.13
N ASP A 39 -1.76 -10.23 -12.41
CA ASP A 39 -0.83 -9.68 -11.42
C ASP A 39 -1.46 -8.55 -10.61
N TRP A 40 -0.90 -8.29 -9.44
CA TRP A 40 -1.25 -7.11 -8.65
C TRP A 40 -0.38 -5.90 -9.03
N THR A 41 -0.92 -4.69 -8.86
CA THR A 41 -0.07 -3.49 -8.85
C THR A 41 0.98 -3.59 -7.73
N PRO A 42 2.17 -3.02 -7.89
CA PRO A 42 3.15 -2.93 -6.80
C PRO A 42 2.51 -2.33 -5.55
N ALA A 43 2.75 -2.96 -4.41
CA ALA A 43 2.44 -2.41 -3.11
C ALA A 43 3.68 -1.67 -2.59
N GLU A 44 3.47 -0.59 -1.85
CA GLU A 44 4.53 0.09 -1.11
C GLU A 44 4.84 -0.66 0.18
N ASP A 45 6.11 -0.69 0.57
CA ASP A 45 6.51 -1.32 1.82
C ASP A 45 6.15 -0.44 3.02
N CYS A 46 5.77 -1.10 4.11
CA CYS A 46 5.58 -0.45 5.40
C CYS A 46 6.92 -0.37 6.14
N SER A 47 7.30 0.81 6.61
CA SER A 47 8.54 1.06 7.35
C SER A 47 8.29 1.99 8.54
N MET A 48 9.13 1.86 9.57
CA MET A 48 9.16 2.83 10.66
C MET A 48 9.89 4.09 10.19
N ILE A 49 9.21 5.23 10.25
CA ILE A 49 9.86 6.53 10.05
C ILE A 49 10.64 6.80 11.35
N ARG A 50 11.97 6.81 11.25
CA ARG A 50 12.87 7.01 12.39
C ARG A 50 13.23 8.48 12.55
#